data_AF-A0A929CM96-F1
#
_entry.id   AF-A0A929CM96-F1
#
_cell.length_a   1.000
_cell.length_b   1.000
_cell.length_c   1.000
_cell.angle_alpha   90.00
_cell.angle_beta   90.00
_cell.angle_gamma   90.00
#
_symmetry.space_group_name_H-M   'P 1'
#
loop_
_entity.id
_entity.type
_entity.pdbx_description
1 polymer ?
#
loop_
_entity_poly.entity_id
_entity_poly.type
_entity_poly.pdbx_seq_one_letter_code
_entity_poly.pdbx_strand_id
1 'polypeptide(L)'
;TEEDIDLDEFKDGAFRLAINHQIPIVPLTFADNKRRFSYVFFSGGPGKLRVKMHKFLSTKNLIIEDTRPLNNKAREIILKQLQLFNGN
;
A
#
# COMPACT_ATOMS: atom_id res chain seq x y z
N THR A 1 10.36 3.32 17.29
CA THR A 1 9.20 4.26 17.32
C THR A 1 8.32 3.96 16.11
N GLU A 2 7.12 4.53 15.95
CA GLU A 2 6.31 4.35 14.71
C GLU A 2 7.07 4.70 13.41
N GLU A 3 8.21 5.38 13.53
CA GLU A 3 9.12 5.71 12.43
C GLU A 3 9.83 4.49 11.79
N ASP A 4 9.93 3.33 12.45
CA ASP A 4 10.61 2.14 11.91
C ASP A 4 9.69 1.19 11.10
N ILE A 5 8.39 1.48 11.02
CA ILE A 5 7.44 0.60 10.31
C ILE A 5 7.41 0.99 8.82
N ASP A 6 7.97 0.17 7.94
CA ASP A 6 7.94 0.41 6.49
C ASP A 6 6.52 0.34 5.90
N LEU A 7 5.73 -0.66 6.32
CA LEU A 7 4.35 -0.85 5.90
C LEU A 7 3.56 -1.58 6.99
N ASP A 8 2.56 -0.89 7.54
CA ASP A 8 1.72 -1.45 8.58
C ASP A 8 0.70 -2.47 8.02
N GLU A 9 -0.06 -3.11 8.90
CA GLU A 9 -1.16 -3.99 8.54
C GLU A 9 -2.31 -3.23 7.88
N PHE A 10 -2.93 -3.88 6.90
CA PHE A 10 -4.05 -3.32 6.17
C PHE A 10 -5.36 -3.78 6.82
N LYS A 11 -6.30 -2.84 6.96
CA LYS A 11 -7.67 -3.13 7.40
C LYS A 11 -8.46 -3.83 6.28
N ASP A 12 -9.29 -4.80 6.67
CA ASP A 12 -10.07 -5.62 5.72
C ASP A 12 -11.26 -4.88 5.06
N GLY A 13 -11.76 -3.80 5.66
CA GLY A 13 -13.02 -3.18 5.25
C GLY A 13 -13.08 -2.76 3.77
N ALA A 14 -12.03 -2.10 3.28
CA ALA A 14 -11.97 -1.65 1.89
C ALA A 14 -11.91 -2.82 0.89
N PHE A 15 -11.15 -3.88 1.23
CA PHE A 15 -11.04 -5.09 0.41
C PHE A 15 -12.37 -5.86 0.38
N ARG A 16 -13.06 -5.94 1.52
CA ARG A 16 -14.38 -6.55 1.62
C ARG A 16 -15.41 -5.80 0.76
N LEU A 17 -15.38 -4.47 0.79
CA LEU A 17 -16.26 -3.64 -0.05
C LEU A 17 -15.97 -3.85 -1.55
N ALA A 18 -14.70 -3.88 -1.92
CA ALA A 18 -14.29 -4.11 -3.31
C ALA A 18 -14.74 -5.49 -3.82
N ILE A 19 -14.67 -6.54 -3.00
CA ILE A 19 -15.18 -7.88 -3.34
C ILE A 19 -16.70 -7.86 -3.47
N ASN A 20 -17.42 -7.29 -2.49
CA ASN A 20 -18.89 -7.23 -2.52
C ASN A 20 -19.45 -6.54 -3.78
N HIS A 21 -18.77 -5.50 -4.25
CA HIS A 21 -19.16 -4.76 -5.46
C HIS A 21 -18.42 -5.18 -6.72
N GLN A 22 -17.56 -6.21 -6.65
CA GLN A 22 -16.75 -6.70 -7.77
C GLN A 22 -15.94 -5.58 -8.47
N ILE A 23 -15.41 -4.65 -7.67
CA ILE A 23 -14.60 -3.52 -8.13
C ILE A 23 -13.13 -3.93 -8.07
N PRO A 24 -12.36 -3.85 -9.18
CA PRO A 24 -10.95 -4.18 -9.16
C PRO A 24 -10.14 -3.18 -8.33
N ILE A 25 -9.09 -3.65 -7.67
CA ILE A 25 -8.21 -2.83 -6.82
C ILE A 25 -6.90 -2.55 -7.56
N VAL A 26 -6.34 -1.35 -7.41
CA VAL A 26 -4.99 -1.02 -7.90
C VAL A 26 -4.08 -0.65 -6.73
N PRO A 27 -3.03 -1.45 -6.44
CA PRO A 27 -2.04 -1.08 -5.43
C PRO A 27 -1.18 0.09 -5.91
N LEU A 28 -0.93 1.05 -5.03
CA LEU A 28 -0.03 2.19 -5.25
C LEU A 28 1.04 2.21 -4.17
N THR A 29 2.30 2.33 -4.56
CA THR A 29 3.42 2.47 -3.61
C THR A 29 3.98 3.88 -3.65
N PHE A 30 4.06 4.52 -2.48
CA PHE A 30 4.66 5.83 -2.28
C PHE A 30 5.88 5.69 -1.37
N ALA A 31 7.08 6.03 -1.87
CA ALA A 31 8.32 5.73 -1.15
C ALA A 31 8.75 6.85 -0.19
N ASP A 32 8.62 8.10 -0.64
CA ASP A 32 9.33 9.22 -0.02
C ASP A 32 8.46 10.03 0.96
N ASN A 33 7.17 9.71 1.08
CA ASN A 33 6.20 10.53 1.80
C ASN A 33 6.60 10.76 3.26
N LYS A 34 7.01 9.71 4.00
CA LYS A 34 7.44 9.84 5.40
C LYS A 34 8.61 10.82 5.58
N ARG A 35 9.57 10.82 4.64
CA ARG A 35 10.74 11.72 4.69
C ARG A 35 10.40 13.15 4.26
N ARG A 36 9.47 13.33 3.31
CA ARG A 36 9.12 14.64 2.75
C ARG A 36 8.07 15.37 3.59
N PHE A 37 7.16 14.62 4.19
CA PHE A 37 6.06 15.06 5.03
C PHE A 37 6.10 14.31 6.37
N SER A 38 7.19 14.49 7.12
CA SER A 38 7.30 13.84 8.43
C SER A 38 6.29 14.42 9.42
N TYR A 39 5.90 13.59 10.39
CA TYR A 39 5.03 13.98 11.49
C TYR A 39 5.74 14.81 12.57
N VAL A 40 7.08 14.87 12.55
CA VAL A 40 7.86 15.69 13.49
C VAL A 40 8.09 17.08 12.90
N PHE A 41 7.67 18.13 13.62
CA PHE A 41 7.85 19.53 13.23
C PHE A 41 9.33 19.83 12.87
N PHE A 42 9.54 20.54 11.75
CA PHE A 42 10.85 20.87 11.16
C PHE A 42 11.68 19.68 10.63
N SER A 43 11.16 18.46 10.66
CA SER A 43 11.72 17.34 9.90
C SER A 43 10.90 17.17 8.62
N GLY A 44 11.54 17.24 7.47
CA GLY A 44 10.87 17.27 6.17
C GLY A 44 11.42 18.37 5.28
N GLY A 45 11.16 18.27 3.97
CA GLY A 45 11.71 19.23 3.02
C GLY A 45 11.49 18.83 1.57
N PRO A 46 11.61 19.80 0.65
CA PRO A 46 11.32 19.61 -0.76
C PRO A 46 12.23 18.56 -1.39
N GLY A 47 11.68 17.81 -2.34
CA GLY A 47 12.43 16.92 -3.22
C GLY A 47 11.55 15.81 -3.81
N LYS A 48 12.19 14.80 -4.39
CA LYS A 48 11.50 13.78 -5.20
C LYS A 48 10.49 12.98 -4.37
N LEU A 49 9.29 12.81 -4.94
CA LEU A 49 8.22 11.92 -4.48
C LEU A 49 8.03 10.82 -5.51
N ARG A 50 8.54 9.62 -5.24
CA ARG A 50 8.39 8.46 -6.13
C ARG A 50 7.07 7.75 -5.85
N VAL A 51 6.32 7.49 -6.92
CA VAL A 51 5.12 6.67 -6.91
C VAL A 51 5.24 5.54 -7.93
N LYS A 52 4.74 4.35 -7.58
CA LYS A 52 4.59 3.23 -8.51
C LYS A 52 3.14 2.76 -8.50
N MET A 53 2.53 2.74 -9.69
CA MET A 53 1.27 2.05 -9.92
C MET A 53 1.54 0.60 -10.31
N HIS A 54 0.82 -0.32 -9.66
CA HIS A 54 0.93 -1.75 -9.89
C HIS A 54 -0.20 -2.26 -10.79
N LYS A 55 -0.14 -3.56 -11.13
CA LYS A 55 -1.20 -4.21 -11.89
C LYS A 55 -2.50 -4.26 -11.08
N PHE A 56 -3.62 -4.15 -11.79
CA PHE A 56 -4.94 -4.34 -11.20
C PHE A 56 -5.08 -5.75 -10.62
N LEU A 57 -5.64 -5.81 -9.43
CA LEU A 57 -6.10 -7.03 -8.78
C LEU A 57 -7.59 -7.17 -9.07
N SER A 58 -7.92 -8.15 -9.90
CA SER A 58 -9.32 -8.46 -10.20
C SER A 58 -10.01 -9.01 -8.95
N THR A 59 -11.21 -8.51 -8.68
CA THR A 59 -12.11 -9.05 -7.66
C THR A 59 -13.19 -9.97 -8.25
N LYS A 60 -13.13 -10.20 -9.56
CA LYS A 60 -14.10 -11.03 -10.28
C LYS A 60 -14.09 -12.45 -9.72
N ASN A 61 -15.27 -12.95 -9.35
CA ASN A 61 -15.49 -14.29 -8.77
C ASN A 61 -14.85 -14.50 -7.38
N LEU A 62 -14.35 -13.45 -6.72
CA LEU A 62 -13.92 -13.56 -5.32
C LEU A 62 -15.13 -13.54 -4.40
N ILE A 63 -15.02 -14.27 -3.30
CA ILE A 63 -16.00 -14.30 -2.20
C ILE A 63 -15.45 -13.59 -0.96
N ILE A 64 -16.31 -13.33 0.02
CA ILE A 64 -15.95 -12.55 1.21
C ILE A 64 -14.76 -13.17 1.97
N GLU A 65 -14.65 -14.49 1.95
CA GLU A 65 -13.57 -15.28 2.54
C GLU A 65 -12.20 -14.95 1.92
N ASP A 66 -12.18 -14.47 0.67
CA ASP A 66 -10.98 -14.03 -0.04
C ASP A 66 -10.49 -12.62 0.36
N THR A 67 -11.19 -11.95 1.30
CA THR A 67 -10.82 -10.60 1.76
C THR A 67 -9.38 -10.55 2.28
N ARG A 68 -9.01 -11.46 3.19
CA ARG A 68 -7.65 -11.50 3.77
C ARG A 68 -6.58 -11.89 2.73
N PRO A 69 -6.80 -12.92 1.89
CA PRO A 69 -5.89 -13.22 0.77
C PRO A 69 -5.65 -12.02 -0.16
N LEU A 70 -6.69 -11.29 -0.56
CA LEU A 70 -6.58 -10.13 -1.44
C LEU A 70 -5.83 -8.97 -0.76
N ASN A 71 -6.14 -8.73 0.51
CA ASN A 71 -5.45 -7.77 1.36
C ASN A 71 -3.94 -8.08 1.44
N ASN A 72 -3.59 -9.29 1.85
CA ASN A 72 -2.20 -9.72 1.99
C ASN A 72 -1.42 -9.61 0.68
N LYS A 73 -2.06 -9.97 -0.44
CA LYS A 73 -1.47 -9.83 -1.78
C LYS A 73 -1.18 -8.38 -2.13
N ALA A 74 -2.11 -7.46 -1.86
CA ALA A 74 -1.90 -6.03 -2.09
C ALA A 74 -0.77 -5.48 -1.20
N ARG A 75 -0.75 -5.88 0.08
CA ARG A 75 0.30 -5.49 1.03
C ARG A 75 1.67 -5.99 0.60
N GLU A 76 1.78 -7.24 0.16
CA GLU A 76 3.04 -7.84 -0.31
C GLU A 76 3.58 -7.12 -1.56
N ILE A 77 2.71 -6.77 -2.52
CA ILE A 77 3.09 -5.98 -3.71
C ILE A 77 3.69 -4.63 -3.30
N ILE A 78 3.01 -3.93 -2.38
CA ILE A 78 3.47 -2.61 -1.93
C ILE A 78 4.78 -2.74 -1.14
N LEU A 79 4.89 -3.72 -0.22
CA LEU A 79 6.07 -3.94 0.59
C LEU A 79 7.31 -4.26 -0.27
N LYS A 80 7.18 -5.18 -1.23
CA LYS A 80 8.27 -5.50 -2.17
C LYS A 80 8.73 -4.25 -2.92
N GLN A 81 7.80 -3.42 -3.37
CA GLN A 81 8.14 -2.20 -4.09
C GLN A 81 8.82 -1.15 -3.20
N LEU A 82 8.44 -1.04 -1.92
CA LEU A 82 9.13 -0.19 -0.94
C LEU A 82 10.57 -0.67 -0.73
N GLN A 83 10.78 -1.97 -0.54
CA GLN A 83 12.11 -2.57 -0.41
C GLN A 83 12.99 -2.28 -1.63
N LEU A 84 12.44 -2.36 -2.84
CA LEU A 84 13.14 -1.99 -4.08
C LEU A 84 13.49 -0.48 -4.14
N PHE A 85 12.69 0.38 -3.52
CA PHE A 85 12.99 1.81 -3.46
C PHE A 85 14.05 2.17 -2.40
N ASN A 86 14.18 1.35 -1.35
CA ASN A 86 15.11 1.52 -0.24
C ASN A 86 16.46 0.84 -0.50
N GLY A 87 16.48 -0.26 -1.26
CA GLY A 87 17.69 -1.03 -1.62
C GLY A 87 18.46 -0.52 -2.84
N ASN A 88 18.15 0.68 -3.33
CA ASN A 88 18.86 1.37 -4.41
C ASN A 88 19.43 2.70 -3.92
#